data_AF-A0A8X6MJS9-F1
#
_entry.id   AF-A0A8X6MJS9-F1
#
_cell.length_a   1.000
_cell.length_b   1.000
_cell.length_c   1.000
_cell.angle_alpha   90.00
_cell.angle_beta   90.00
_cell.angle_gamma   90.00
#
_symmetry.space_group_name_H-M   'P 1'
#
loop_
_entity.id
_entity.type
_entity.pdbx_description
1 polymer ?
#
loop_
_entity_poly.entity_id
_entity_poly.type
_entity_poly.pdbx_seq_one_letter_code
_entity_poly.pdbx_strand_id
1 'polypeptide(L)'
;MLVGFLGCYGAIASRVCMLIIFTIIVIIVLLLEIAVMAIVQEEVKLRAKTAMQRMADDENKRYFIDLLQAKLHCCGVDGPSDYAADPKPIPPSCTDKDTGSPYNRGCYEAVVEFLKNKAALVGGVALAVLLLQICVLVVTTCLICSIKNAATNSIF
;
A
#
# COMPACT_ATOMS: atom_id res chain seq x y z
N MET A 1 11.58 -1.06 -9.14
CA MET A 1 12.76 -1.38 -9.99
C MET A 1 13.52 -0.14 -10.46
N LEU A 2 12.88 0.86 -11.09
CA LEU A 2 13.57 2.10 -11.55
C LEU A 2 14.33 2.84 -10.45
N VAL A 3 13.72 3.04 -9.28
CA VAL A 3 14.36 3.72 -8.14
C VAL A 3 15.62 2.99 -7.67
N GLY A 4 15.58 1.65 -7.64
CA GLY A 4 16.73 0.82 -7.32
C GLY A 4 17.85 0.93 -8.37
N PHE A 5 17.50 0.98 -9.67
CA PHE A 5 18.47 1.20 -10.73
C PHE A 5 19.16 2.56 -10.60
N LEU A 6 18.42 3.64 -10.33
CA LEU A 6 18.99 4.98 -10.15
C LEU A 6 19.95 5.04 -8.96
N GLY A 7 19.60 4.38 -7.85
CA GLY A 7 20.48 4.28 -6.68
C GLY A 7 21.75 3.49 -6.97
N CYS A 8 21.62 2.25 -7.46
CA CYS A 8 22.78 1.38 -7.72
C CYS A 8 23.67 1.92 -8.85
N TYR A 9 23.09 2.30 -9.98
CA TYR A 9 23.85 2.84 -11.11
C TYR A 9 24.46 4.20 -10.79
N GLY A 10 23.74 5.07 -10.07
CA GLY A 10 24.26 6.36 -9.60
C GLY A 10 25.48 6.21 -8.69
N ALA A 11 25.48 5.19 -7.84
CA ALA A 11 26.60 4.87 -6.95
C ALA A 11 27.81 4.31 -7.73
N ILE A 12 27.61 3.35 -8.63
CA ILE A 12 28.69 2.73 -9.41
C ILE A 12 29.32 3.72 -10.40
N ALA A 13 28.49 4.51 -11.09
CA ALA A 13 28.95 5.46 -12.11
C ALA A 13 29.42 6.81 -11.53
N SER A 14 29.44 6.95 -10.20
CA SER A 14 29.77 8.20 -9.48
C SER A 14 29.02 9.43 -10.02
N ARG A 15 27.77 9.25 -10.47
CA ARG A 15 26.95 10.32 -11.07
C ARG A 15 26.07 10.98 -10.02
N VAL A 16 26.57 12.07 -9.43
CA VAL A 16 25.89 12.82 -8.35
C VAL A 16 24.46 13.23 -8.73
N CYS A 17 24.20 13.66 -9.98
CA CYS A 17 22.86 14.04 -10.42
C CYS A 17 21.83 12.90 -10.27
N MET A 18 22.21 11.67 -10.60
CA MET A 18 21.33 10.49 -10.45
C MET A 18 21.04 10.17 -8.99
N LEU A 19 22.06 10.29 -8.12
CA LEU A 19 21.91 10.12 -6.68
C LEU A 19 20.99 11.20 -6.06
N ILE A 20 21.05 12.44 -6.54
CA ILE A 20 20.14 13.52 -6.10
C ILE A 20 18.70 13.19 -6.48
N ILE A 21 18.44 12.77 -7.72
CA ILE A 21 17.10 12.37 -8.17
C ILE A 21 16.56 11.23 -7.29
N PHE A 22 17.39 10.23 -7.02
CA PHE A 22 17.05 9.14 -6.11
C PHE A 22 16.67 9.64 -4.70
N THR A 23 17.48 10.52 -4.11
CA THR A 23 17.20 11.13 -2.80
C THR A 23 15.87 11.88 -2.77
N ILE A 24 15.56 12.66 -3.82
CA ILE A 24 14.28 13.38 -3.93
C ILE A 24 13.10 12.40 -3.94
N ILE A 25 13.19 11.32 -4.72
CA ILE A 25 12.13 10.30 -4.77
C ILE A 25 11.92 9.66 -3.39
N VAL A 26 13.00 9.32 -2.68
CA VAL A 26 12.89 8.72 -1.34
C VAL A 26 12.25 9.70 -0.34
N ILE A 27 12.57 11.00 -0.41
CA ILE A 27 11.92 12.03 0.43
C ILE A 27 10.42 12.10 0.14
N ILE A 28 10.01 12.08 -1.14
CA ILE A 28 8.58 12.09 -1.50
C ILE A 28 7.87 10.86 -0.92
N VAL A 29 8.47 9.67 -1.02
CA VAL A 29 7.88 8.45 -0.45
C VAL A 29 7.75 8.56 1.08
N LEU A 30 8.77 9.08 1.76
CA LEU A 30 8.74 9.29 3.21
C LEU A 30 7.60 10.24 3.63
N LEU A 31 7.39 11.33 2.88
CA LEU A 31 6.28 12.25 3.13
C LEU A 31 4.92 11.58 2.92
N LEU A 32 4.78 10.73 1.90
CA LEU A 32 3.56 9.97 1.66
C LEU A 32 3.27 8.97 2.78
N GLU A 33 4.28 8.28 3.31
CA GLU A 33 4.11 7.37 4.45
C GLU A 33 3.59 8.08 5.70
N ILE A 34 4.18 9.24 6.03
CA ILE A 34 3.74 10.07 7.16
C ILE A 34 2.32 10.58 6.93
N ALA A 35 1.99 11.03 5.72
CA ALA A 35 0.65 11.49 5.38
C ALA A 35 -0.37 10.36 5.55
N VAL A 36 -0.10 9.16 5.04
CA VAL A 36 -0.99 8.00 5.19
C VAL A 36 -1.23 7.68 6.67
N MET A 37 -0.19 7.69 7.50
CA MET A 37 -0.31 7.46 8.95
C MET A 37 -1.16 8.54 9.64
N ALA A 38 -1.03 9.81 9.24
CA ALA A 38 -1.80 10.91 9.80
C ALA A 38 -3.28 10.91 9.39
N ILE A 39 -3.58 10.42 8.17
CA ILE A 39 -4.92 10.46 7.59
C ILE A 39 -5.81 9.31 8.10
N VAL A 40 -5.31 8.37 8.93
CA VAL A 40 -6.12 7.30 9.57
C VAL A 40 -7.09 7.86 10.64
N GLN A 41 -7.93 8.82 10.26
CA GLN A 41 -9.09 9.33 11.00
C GLN A 41 -10.39 8.82 10.35
N GLU A 42 -11.53 9.12 10.97
CA GLU A 42 -12.85 8.60 10.56
C GLU A 42 -13.24 8.93 9.11
N GLU A 43 -12.71 10.02 8.56
CA GLU A 43 -12.82 10.41 7.14
C GLU A 43 -12.36 9.31 6.17
N VAL A 44 -11.28 8.58 6.50
CA VAL A 44 -10.74 7.53 5.63
C VAL A 44 -11.59 6.28 5.64
N LYS A 45 -12.20 5.96 6.79
CA LYS A 45 -13.13 4.83 6.90
C LYS A 45 -14.28 5.00 5.90
N LEU A 46 -14.87 6.20 5.85
CA LEU A 46 -15.94 6.52 4.92
C LEU A 46 -15.47 6.45 3.46
N ARG A 47 -14.33 7.08 3.15
CA ARG A 47 -13.77 7.04 1.78
C ARG A 47 -13.41 5.64 1.31
N ALA A 48 -12.85 4.82 2.20
CA ALA A 48 -12.51 3.43 1.91
C ALA A 48 -13.77 2.61 1.62
N LYS A 49 -14.83 2.80 2.41
CA LYS A 49 -16.13 2.17 2.15
C LYS A 49 -16.69 2.57 0.80
N THR A 50 -16.72 3.87 0.48
CA THR A 50 -17.20 4.36 -0.82
C THR A 50 -16.35 3.86 -1.99
N ALA A 51 -15.03 3.78 -1.83
CA ALA A 51 -14.15 3.21 -2.84
C ALA A 51 -14.45 1.72 -3.07
N MET A 52 -14.71 0.97 -2.00
CA MET A 52 -15.11 -0.43 -2.07
C MET A 52 -16.46 -0.62 -2.77
N GLN A 53 -17.43 0.24 -2.49
CA GLN A 53 -18.72 0.26 -3.20
C GLN A 53 -18.54 0.52 -4.71
N ARG A 54 -17.69 1.49 -5.09
CA ARG A 54 -17.38 1.75 -6.50
C ARG A 54 -16.69 0.57 -7.19
N MET A 55 -15.87 -0.18 -6.48
CA MET A 55 -15.23 -1.39 -7.01
C MET A 55 -16.23 -2.55 -7.14
N ALA A 56 -17.22 -2.63 -6.26
CA ALA A 56 -18.26 -3.66 -6.31
C ALA A 56 -19.24 -3.45 -7.47
N ASP A 57 -19.50 -2.19 -7.83
CA ASP A 57 -20.43 -1.84 -8.90
C ASP A 57 -19.80 -1.89 -10.30
N ASP A 58 -18.49 -1.66 -10.42
CA ASP A 58 -17.74 -1.77 -11.67
C ASP A 58 -17.36 -3.23 -11.97
N GLU A 59 -17.95 -3.82 -13.01
CA GLU A 59 -17.69 -5.22 -13.41
C GLU A 59 -16.20 -5.54 -13.60
N ASN A 60 -15.41 -4.58 -14.10
CA ASN A 60 -13.97 -4.79 -14.33
C ASN A 60 -13.16 -4.83 -13.03
N LYS A 61 -13.72 -4.33 -11.92
CA LYS A 61 -13.06 -4.26 -10.62
C LYS A 61 -13.66 -5.22 -9.60
N ARG A 62 -14.76 -5.89 -9.96
CA ARG A 62 -15.50 -6.82 -9.10
C ARG A 62 -14.67 -8.02 -8.62
N TYR A 63 -13.66 -8.43 -9.40
CA TYR A 63 -12.71 -9.48 -9.01
C TYR A 63 -12.05 -9.19 -7.65
N PHE A 64 -11.85 -7.91 -7.30
CA PHE A 64 -11.24 -7.52 -6.03
C PHE A 64 -12.17 -7.84 -4.86
N ILE A 65 -13.47 -7.60 -5.02
CA ILE A 65 -14.48 -7.96 -4.02
C ILE A 65 -14.58 -9.47 -3.91
N ASP A 66 -14.59 -10.20 -5.02
CA ASP A 66 -14.64 -11.67 -5.00
C ASP A 66 -13.41 -12.28 -4.29
N LEU A 67 -12.22 -11.69 -4.49
CA LEU A 67 -11.02 -12.09 -3.77
C LEU A 67 -11.13 -11.84 -2.27
N LEU A 68 -11.67 -10.69 -1.86
CA LEU A 68 -11.90 -10.39 -0.44
C LEU A 68 -12.91 -11.35 0.18
N GLN A 69 -14.01 -11.64 -0.51
CA GLN A 69 -15.01 -12.61 -0.06
C GLN A 69 -14.41 -13.99 0.15
N ALA A 70 -13.61 -14.47 -0.81
CA ALA A 70 -12.94 -15.76 -0.71
C ALA A 70 -11.82 -15.81 0.36
N LYS A 71 -11.17 -14.68 0.67
CA LYS A 71 -10.06 -14.62 1.63
C LYS A 71 -10.47 -14.28 3.05
N LEU A 72 -11.54 -13.51 3.21
CA LEU A 72 -12.00 -12.98 4.50
C LEU A 72 -13.35 -13.55 4.93
N HIS A 73 -13.93 -14.46 4.13
CA HIS A 73 -15.22 -15.12 4.42
C HIS A 73 -16.33 -14.11 4.74
N CYS A 74 -16.47 -13.16 3.82
CA CYS A 74 -17.43 -12.06 3.89
C CYS A 74 -18.28 -12.04 2.62
N CYS A 75 -19.39 -11.30 2.62
CA CYS A 75 -20.28 -11.19 1.48
C CYS A 75 -20.81 -9.77 1.31
N GLY A 76 -20.75 -9.25 0.09
CA GLY A 76 -21.07 -7.85 -0.21
C GLY A 76 -20.11 -6.86 0.48
N VAL A 77 -20.33 -5.56 0.27
CA VAL A 77 -19.59 -4.51 0.98
C VAL A 77 -20.11 -4.39 2.41
N ASP A 78 -21.43 -4.25 2.56
CA ASP A 78 -22.14 -4.15 3.84
C ASP A 78 -22.74 -5.50 4.26
N GLY A 79 -23.13 -6.32 3.31
CA GLY A 79 -23.65 -7.66 3.58
C GLY A 79 -24.21 -8.36 2.34
N PRO A 80 -24.73 -9.58 2.49
CA PRO A 80 -25.32 -10.34 1.37
C PRO A 80 -26.52 -9.62 0.72
N SER A 81 -27.17 -8.70 1.43
CA SER A 81 -28.24 -7.84 0.90
C SER A 81 -27.80 -6.94 -0.25
N ASP A 82 -26.50 -6.68 -0.41
CA ASP A 82 -25.98 -5.86 -1.50
C ASP A 82 -26.22 -6.48 -2.88
N TYR A 83 -26.49 -7.79 -2.93
CA TYR A 83 -26.87 -8.52 -4.13
C TYR A 83 -28.38 -8.66 -4.31
N ALA A 84 -29.18 -8.25 -3.32
CA ALA A 84 -30.65 -8.38 -3.37
C ALA A 84 -31.34 -7.25 -4.14
N ALA A 85 -30.69 -6.09 -4.29
CA ALA A 85 -31.28 -4.88 -4.89
C ALA A 85 -31.19 -4.81 -6.42
N ASP A 86 -30.38 -5.66 -7.04
CA ASP A 86 -30.16 -5.75 -8.49
C ASP A 86 -30.32 -7.21 -8.94
N PRO A 87 -30.52 -7.51 -10.24
CA PRO A 87 -30.46 -8.87 -10.78
C PRO A 87 -29.00 -9.42 -10.79
N LYS A 88 -28.20 -9.10 -9.77
CA LYS A 88 -26.83 -9.57 -9.58
C LYS A 88 -26.91 -10.86 -8.75
N PRO A 89 -26.68 -12.03 -9.34
CA PRO A 89 -26.61 -13.26 -8.55
C PRO A 89 -25.47 -13.16 -7.53
N ILE A 90 -25.68 -13.78 -6.37
CA ILE A 90 -24.62 -13.92 -5.36
C ILE A 90 -23.46 -14.70 -6.00
N PRO A 91 -22.24 -14.15 -6.00
CA PRO A 91 -21.11 -14.83 -6.61
C PRO A 91 -20.68 -16.03 -5.75
N PRO A 92 -20.10 -17.09 -6.34
CA PRO A 92 -19.64 -18.26 -5.59
C PRO A 92 -18.53 -17.95 -4.58
N SER A 93 -17.83 -16.81 -4.70
CA SER A 93 -16.89 -16.28 -3.71
C SER A 93 -17.55 -15.88 -2.38
N CYS A 94 -18.84 -15.56 -2.40
CA CYS A 94 -19.66 -15.15 -1.26
C CYS A 94 -20.23 -16.33 -0.45
N THR A 95 -20.01 -17.56 -0.90
CA THR A 95 -20.70 -18.75 -0.39
C THR A 95 -19.76 -19.62 0.44
N ASP A 96 -20.23 -19.99 1.62
CA ASP A 96 -19.57 -20.95 2.48
C ASP A 96 -19.67 -22.35 1.88
N LYS A 97 -18.52 -23.04 1.76
CA LYS A 97 -18.43 -24.35 1.09
C LYS A 97 -19.08 -25.49 1.88
N ASP A 98 -19.18 -25.34 3.20
CA ASP A 98 -19.69 -26.39 4.09
C ASP A 98 -21.20 -26.29 4.23
N THR A 99 -21.74 -25.06 4.25
CA THR A 99 -23.18 -24.80 4.44
C THR A 99 -23.93 -24.45 3.16
N GLY A 100 -23.23 -24.12 2.07
CA GLY A 100 -23.82 -23.65 0.82
C GLY A 100 -24.55 -22.30 0.93
N SER A 101 -24.42 -21.63 2.08
CA SER A 101 -25.10 -20.37 2.39
C SER A 101 -24.16 -19.18 2.21
N PRO A 102 -24.66 -17.98 1.88
CA PRO A 102 -23.82 -16.79 1.80
C PRO A 102 -23.27 -16.39 3.17
N TYR A 103 -22.08 -15.82 3.21
CA TYR A 103 -21.54 -15.26 4.45
C TYR A 103 -22.41 -14.11 4.96
N ASN A 104 -22.64 -14.04 6.28
CA ASN A 104 -23.53 -13.04 6.87
C ASN A 104 -22.84 -11.70 7.19
N ARG A 105 -21.53 -11.59 6.98
CA ARG A 105 -20.73 -10.41 7.34
C ARG A 105 -20.32 -9.62 6.10
N GLY A 106 -20.43 -8.29 6.14
CA GLY A 106 -19.94 -7.40 5.09
C GLY A 106 -18.41 -7.39 4.98
N CYS A 107 -17.88 -7.31 3.76
CA CYS A 107 -16.43 -7.31 3.53
C CYS A 107 -15.73 -6.04 4.02
N TYR A 108 -16.42 -4.90 4.09
CA TYR A 108 -15.84 -3.70 4.68
C TYR A 108 -15.47 -3.93 6.16
N GLU A 109 -16.39 -4.51 6.93
CA GLU A 109 -16.16 -4.80 8.34
C GLU A 109 -15.07 -5.86 8.52
N ALA A 110 -15.10 -6.93 7.71
CA ALA A 110 -14.09 -7.99 7.74
C ALA A 110 -12.67 -7.45 7.44
N VAL A 111 -12.53 -6.53 6.49
CA VAL A 111 -11.24 -5.87 6.20
C VAL A 111 -10.79 -5.01 7.39
N VAL A 112 -11.69 -4.22 7.99
CA VAL A 112 -11.35 -3.40 9.15
C VAL A 112 -10.92 -4.27 10.33
N GLU A 113 -11.60 -5.37 10.59
CA GLU A 113 -11.22 -6.30 11.66
C GLU A 113 -9.91 -7.03 11.36
N PHE A 114 -9.70 -7.45 10.12
CA PHE A 114 -8.42 -8.04 9.69
C PHE A 114 -7.26 -7.07 9.92
N LEU A 115 -7.43 -5.79 9.55
CA LEU A 115 -6.44 -4.75 9.79
C LEU A 115 -6.22 -4.50 11.28
N LYS A 116 -7.26 -4.52 12.11
CA LYS A 116 -7.13 -4.39 13.58
C LYS A 116 -6.36 -5.57 14.18
N ASN A 117 -6.72 -6.80 13.81
CA ASN A 117 -6.08 -8.02 14.31
C ASN A 117 -4.62 -8.15 13.86
N LYS A 118 -4.27 -7.56 12.71
CA LYS A 118 -2.90 -7.53 12.18
C LYS A 118 -2.23 -6.16 12.34
N ALA A 119 -2.80 -5.25 13.13
CA ALA A 119 -2.32 -3.87 13.25
C ALA A 119 -0.87 -3.81 13.74
N ALA A 120 -0.49 -4.67 14.68
CA ALA A 120 0.88 -4.75 15.17
C ALA A 120 1.88 -5.16 14.08
N LEU A 121 1.51 -6.13 13.24
CA LEU A 121 2.34 -6.57 12.12
C LEU A 121 2.46 -5.48 11.05
N VAL A 122 1.33 -4.88 10.65
CA VAL A 122 1.29 -3.81 9.64
C VAL A 122 2.06 -2.58 10.12
N GLY A 123 1.85 -2.16 11.37
CA GLY A 123 2.59 -1.07 12.00
C GLY A 123 4.08 -1.35 12.11
N GLY A 124 4.46 -2.58 12.45
CA GLY A 124 5.87 -3.00 12.49
C GLY A 124 6.54 -2.93 11.12
N VAL A 125 5.87 -3.39 10.05
CA VAL A 125 6.37 -3.28 8.68
C VAL A 125 6.53 -1.81 8.26
N ALA A 126 5.52 -0.96 8.54
CA ALA A 126 5.58 0.46 8.23
C ALA A 126 6.76 1.15 8.95
N LEU A 127 6.97 0.86 10.24
CA LEU A 127 8.10 1.39 11.00
C LEU A 127 9.45 0.92 10.43
N ALA A 128 9.57 -0.35 10.07
CA ALA A 128 10.79 -0.89 9.48
C ALA A 128 11.13 -0.21 8.14
N VAL A 129 10.12 0.04 7.30
CA VAL A 129 10.29 0.76 6.03
C VAL A 129 10.75 2.19 6.27
N LEU A 130 10.13 2.90 7.22
CA LEU A 130 10.50 4.27 7.59
C LEU A 130 11.97 4.34 8.04
N LEU A 131 12.40 3.42 8.92
CA LEU A 131 13.80 3.36 9.37
C LEU A 131 14.76 3.06 8.22
N LEU A 132 14.41 2.14 7.33
CA LEU A 132 15.22 1.79 6.17
C LEU A 132 15.38 2.99 5.22
N GLN A 133 14.34 3.77 4.99
CA GLN A 133 14.42 5.00 4.18
C GLN A 133 15.36 6.03 4.80
N ILE A 134 15.32 6.24 6.12
CA ILE A 134 16.25 7.15 6.81
C ILE A 134 17.68 6.67 6.62
N CYS A 135 17.96 5.38 6.81
CA CYS A 135 19.28 4.82 6.58
C CYS A 135 19.77 5.06 5.14
N VAL A 136 18.89 4.83 4.14
CA VAL A 136 19.19 5.06 2.72
C VAL A 136 19.51 6.53 2.45
N LEU A 137 18.75 7.47 3.03
CA LEU A 137 19.00 8.91 2.88
C LEU A 137 20.36 9.32 3.47
N VAL A 138 20.70 8.82 4.66
CA VAL A 138 22.00 9.09 5.30
C VAL A 138 23.14 8.55 4.43
N VAL A 139 23.09 7.29 4.04
CA VAL A 139 24.13 6.64 3.23
C VAL A 139 24.31 7.34 1.89
N THR A 140 23.21 7.66 1.20
CA THR A 140 23.24 8.33 -0.10
C THR A 140 23.83 9.74 0.01
N THR A 141 23.47 10.48 1.06
CA THR A 141 24.00 11.83 1.29
C THR A 141 25.50 11.79 1.60
N CYS A 142 25.94 10.85 2.45
CA CYS A 142 27.36 10.62 2.71
C CYS A 142 28.13 10.27 1.43
N LEU A 143 27.56 9.41 0.57
CA LEU A 143 28.16 9.03 -0.71
C LEU A 143 28.28 10.24 -1.65
N ILE A 144 27.24 11.06 -1.76
CA ILE A 144 27.27 12.30 -2.55
C ILE A 144 28.39 13.23 -2.06
N CYS A 145 28.52 13.41 -0.74
CA CYS A 145 29.58 14.23 -0.14
C CYS A 145 30.98 13.65 -0.45
N SER A 146 31.14 12.33 -0.34
CA SER A 146 32.40 11.65 -0.65
C SER A 146 32.82 11.84 -2.11
N ILE A 147 31.89 11.65 -3.06
CA ILE A 147 32.14 11.83 -4.50
C ILE A 147 32.52 13.28 -4.81
N LYS A 148 31.79 14.25 -4.23
CA LYS A 148 32.10 15.67 -4.40
C LYS A 148 33.48 16.04 -3.85
N ASN A 149 33.83 15.54 -2.67
CA ASN A 149 35.14 15.80 -2.05
C ASN A 149 36.28 15.20 -2.89
N ALA A 150 36.11 13.97 -3.40
CA ALA A 150 37.09 13.33 -4.27
C ALA A 150 37.32 14.13 -5.57
N ALA A 151 36.26 14.65 -6.19
CA ALA A 151 36.37 15.48 -7.38
C ALA A 151 37.11 16.80 -7.11
N THR A 152 36.87 17.45 -5.96
CA THR A 152 37.55 18.69 -5.58
C THR A 152 39.05 18.47 -5.31
N ASN A 153 39.42 17.38 -4.61
CA ASN A 153 40.82 17.09 -4.27
C ASN A 153 41.67 16.61 -5.47
N SER A 154 41.05 16.25 -6.60
CA SER A 154 41.77 15.87 -7.83
C SER A 154 42.15 17.05 -8.74
N ILE A 155 41.68 18.26 -8.43
CA ILE A 155 41.93 19.49 -9.23
C ILE A 155 43.06 20.35 -8.60
N PHE A 156 43.50 20.01 -7.40
CA PHE A 156 44.65 20.61 -6.70
C PHE A 156 45.81 19.63 -6.67
#